data_AF-A0A8I1SSS6-F1
#
_entry.id   AF-A0A8I1SSS6-F1
#
_cell.length_a   1.000
_cell.length_b   1.000
_cell.length_c   1.000
_cell.angle_alpha   90.00
_cell.angle_beta   90.00
_cell.angle_gamma   90.00
#
_symmetry.space_group_name_H-M   'P 1'
#
loop_
_entity.id
_entity.type
_entity.pdbx_description
1 polymer ?
#
loop_
_entity_poly.entity_id
_entity_poly.type
_entity_poly.pdbx_seq_one_letter_code
_entity_poly.pdbx_strand_id
1 'polypeptide(L)' 'KLRHLVENTFLHLKRWRGIATRYTKNAASFLAAVHIRCLAIWLSFS' A
#
# COMPACT_ATOMS: atom_id res chain seq x y z
N LYS A 1 8.59 -11.67 14.50
CA LYS A 1 7.46 -12.25 13.73
C LYS A 1 6.63 -11.18 12.99
N LEU A 2 6.05 -10.18 13.65
CA LEU A 2 5.27 -9.11 12.97
C LEU A 2 6.07 -8.18 12.05
N ARG A 3 7.37 -7.95 12.33
CA ARG A 3 8.21 -7.04 11.53
C ARG A 3 8.36 -7.47 10.07
N HIS A 4 8.51 -8.77 9.82
CA HIS A 4 8.63 -9.31 8.46
C HIS A 4 7.34 -9.15 7.66
N LEU A 5 6.17 -9.27 8.31
CA LEU A 5 4.88 -9.04 7.65
C LEU A 5 4.73 -7.56 7.26
N VAL A 6 5.07 -6.65 8.17
CA VAL A 6 5.04 -5.21 7.89
C VAL A 6 6.02 -4.84 6.77
N GLU A 7 7.26 -5.35 6.81
CA GLU A 7 8.24 -5.13 5.75
C GLU A 7 7.80 -5.69 4.40
N ASN A 8 7.23 -6.90 4.36
CA ASN A 8 6.78 -7.50 3.11
C ASN A 8 5.58 -6.72 2.51
N THR A 9 4.69 -6.22 3.37
CA THR A 9 3.58 -5.34 2.99
C THR A 9 4.11 -4.02 2.44
N PHE A 10 5.10 -3.41 3.10
CA PHE A 10 5.72 -2.16 2.67
C PHE A 10 6.51 -2.31 1.37
N LEU A 11 7.19 -3.44 1.17
CA LEU A 11 7.88 -3.79 -0.07
C LEU A 11 6.88 -3.86 -1.24
N HIS A 12 5.74 -4.53 -1.02
CA HIS A 12 4.67 -4.63 -2.00
C HIS A 12 4.01 -3.27 -2.30
N LEU A 13 3.89 -2.41 -1.28
CA LEU A 13 3.37 -1.06 -1.40
C LEU A 13 4.32 -0.15 -2.20
N LYS A 14 5.63 -0.20 -1.92
CA LYS A 14 6.67 0.56 -2.65
C LYS A 14 6.82 0.11 -4.10
N ARG A 15 6.59 -1.16 -4.39
CA ARG A 15 6.58 -1.68 -5.78
C ARG A 15 5.45 -1.07 -6.61
N TRP A 16 4.39 -0.56 -5.98
CA TRP A 16 3.27 0.01 -6.69
C TRP A 16 3.57 1.43 -7.16
N ARG A 17 3.87 1.54 -8.46
CA ARG A 17 4.28 2.77 -9.13
C ARG A 17 3.31 3.93 -8.90
N GLY A 18 2.00 3.67 -8.78
CA GLY A 18 0.97 4.69 -8.56
C GLY A 18 1.01 5.40 -7.21
N ILE A 19 1.54 4.74 -6.16
CA ILE A 19 1.79 5.39 -4.85
C ILE A 19 3.12 6.15 -4.92
N ALA A 20 4.13 5.57 -5.56
CA ALA A 20 5.47 6.14 -5.66
C ALA A 20 5.51 7.43 -6.50
N THR A 21 4.71 7.52 -7.56
CA THR A 21 4.64 8.72 -8.41
C THR A 21 3.69 9.80 -7.91
N ARG A 22 2.98 9.56 -6.80
CA ARG A 22 2.03 10.49 -6.15
C ARG A 22 1.29 11.42 -7.14
N TYR A 23 0.62 10.84 -8.14
CA TYR A 23 -0.05 11.60 -9.20
C TYR A 23 -1.36 12.29 -8.74
N THR A 24 -1.87 11.94 -7.55
CA THR A 24 -3.14 12.48 -7.06
C THR A 24 -2.92 13.83 -6.39
N LYS A 25 -3.50 14.88 -6.98
CA LYS A 25 -3.53 16.25 -6.41
C LYS A 25 -4.22 16.31 -5.05
N ASN A 26 -5.10 15.35 -4.75
CA ASN A 26 -5.88 15.32 -3.51
C ASN A 26 -5.35 14.24 -2.56
N ALA A 27 -4.92 14.67 -1.37
CA ALA A 27 -4.41 13.78 -0.32
C ALA A 27 -5.44 12.73 0.14
N ALA A 28 -6.75 13.06 0.12
CA ALA A 28 -7.81 12.12 0.47
C ALA A 28 -7.90 10.94 -0.51
N SER A 29 -7.78 11.21 -1.81
CA SER A 29 -7.79 10.16 -2.84
C SER A 29 -6.55 9.28 -2.75
N PHE A 30 -5.39 9.87 -2.43
CA PHE A 30 -4.17 9.12 -2.13
C PHE A 30 -4.33 8.19 -0.92
N LEU A 31 -4.90 8.70 0.18
CA LEU A 31 -5.13 7.93 1.40
C LEU A 31 -6.08 6.75 1.16
N ALA A 32 -7.15 6.97 0.38
CA ALA A 32 -8.08 5.91 0.00
C ALA A 32 -7.40 4.81 -0.83
N ALA A 33 -6.58 5.19 -1.82
CA ALA A 33 -5.81 4.23 -2.63
C ALA A 33 -4.82 3.40 -1.79
N VAL A 34 -4.15 4.02 -0.81
CA VAL A 34 -3.26 3.34 0.13
C VAL A 34 -4.04 2.35 1.01
N HIS A 35 -5.19 2.75 1.54
CA HIS A 35 -6.05 1.87 2.33
C HIS A 35 -6.54 0.66 1.55
N ILE A 36 -7.06 0.86 0.34
CA ILE A 36 -7.52 -0.22 -0.55
C ILE A 36 -6.37 -1.17 -0.84
N ARG A 37 -5.16 -0.64 -1.12
CA ARG A 37 -4.00 -1.47 -1.39
C ARG A 37 -3.53 -2.26 -0.18
N CYS A 38 -3.56 -1.65 1.01
CA CYS A 38 -3.24 -2.31 2.27
C CYS A 38 -4.20 -3.49 2.53
N LEU A 39 -5.51 -3.27 2.38
CA LEU A 39 -6.54 -4.32 2.48
C LEU A 39 -6.33 -5.43 1.44
N ALA A 40 -6.03 -5.08 0.19
CA ALA A 40 -5.79 -6.06 -0.87
C ALA A 40 -4.56 -6.94 -0.58
N ILE A 41 -3.48 -6.36 -0.05
CA ILE A 41 -2.29 -7.14 0.36
C ILE A 41 -2.62 -8.05 1.54
N TRP A 42 -3.41 -7.55 2.50
CA TRP A 42 -3.82 -8.31 3.67
C TRP A 42 -4.72 -9.51 3.32
N LEU A 43 -5.70 -9.31 2.43
CA LEU A 43 -6.54 -10.36 1.87
C LEU A 43 -5.74 -11.39 1.07
N SER A 44 -4.70 -10.97 0.36
CA SER A 44 -3.84 -11.86 -0.42
C SER A 44 -2.85 -12.65 0.45
N PHE A 45 -2.66 -12.24 1.70
CA PHE A 45 -1.84 -12.92 2.70
C PHE A 45 -2.65 -13.89 3.57
N SER A 46 -3.97 -13.73 3.62
CA SER A 46 -4.92 -14.65 4.26
C SER A 46 -5.20 -15.85 3.38
#